data_AF-A0A0R0H2H1-F1
#
_entry.id   AF-A0A0R0H2H1-F1
#
_cell.length_a   1.000
_cell.length_b   1.000
_cell.length_c   1.000
_cell.angle_alpha   90.00
_cell.angle_beta   90.00
_cell.angle_gamma   90.00
#
_symmetry.space_group_name_H-M   'P 1'
#
loop_
_entity.id
_entity.type
_entity.pdbx_description
1 polymer ?
#
loop_
_entity_poly.entity_id
_entity_poly.type
_entity_poly.pdbx_seq_one_letter_code
_entity_poly.pdbx_strand_id
1 'polypeptide(L)'
;MERTIPFTDKKEESFSILEWANLLKEKGSLMELVDRRLGSDFNKEEVLVMIKVALLCTKVTATQRPTMSSVVSILEGRTIVEEVYSETNLYPTHLDSSYWEKRG
;
A
#
# COMPACT_ATOMS: atom_id res chain seq x y z
N MET A 1 -27.49 4.57 -33.57
CA MET A 1 -27.95 3.57 -32.57
C MET A 1 -26.75 3.27 -31.70
N GLU A 2 -26.56 4.04 -30.62
CA GLU A 2 -25.49 3.80 -29.67
C GLU A 2 -25.76 2.45 -29.00
N ARG A 3 -24.90 1.46 -29.28
CA ARG A 3 -24.94 0.19 -28.57
C ARG A 3 -24.36 0.45 -27.18
N THR A 4 -25.22 0.84 -26.24
CA THR A 4 -24.90 0.73 -24.82
C THR A 4 -24.72 -0.75 -24.53
N ILE A 5 -23.46 -1.19 -24.52
CA ILE A 5 -23.12 -2.52 -24.03
C ILE A 5 -23.50 -2.49 -22.55
N PRO A 6 -24.46 -3.31 -22.10
CA PRO A 6 -24.78 -3.38 -20.68
C PRO A 6 -23.48 -3.76 -19.99
N PHE A 7 -23.01 -2.92 -19.07
CA PHE A 7 -21.94 -3.28 -18.17
C PHE A 7 -22.55 -4.35 -17.24
N THR A 8 -22.63 -5.58 -17.75
CA THR A 8 -22.94 -6.74 -16.93
C THR A 8 -21.76 -6.81 -15.99
N ASP A 9 -21.94 -6.25 -14.80
CA ASP A 9 -21.07 -6.41 -13.65
C ASP A 9 -21.11 -7.90 -13.29
N LYS A 10 -20.46 -8.72 -14.13
CA LYS A 10 -19.97 -10.01 -13.72
C LYS A 10 -18.99 -9.64 -12.62
N LYS A 11 -19.48 -9.70 -11.38
CA LYS A 11 -18.66 -9.91 -10.19
C LYS A 11 -17.89 -11.21 -10.43
N GLU A 12 -16.91 -11.19 -11.32
CA GLU A 12 -15.71 -11.96 -11.07
C GLU A 12 -15.22 -11.41 -9.75
N GLU A 13 -15.26 -12.25 -8.73
CA GLU A 13 -14.66 -11.96 -7.44
C GLU A 13 -13.16 -11.81 -7.68
N SER A 14 -12.76 -10.64 -8.18
CA SER A 14 -11.37 -10.33 -8.43
C SER A 14 -10.72 -10.11 -7.08
N PHE A 15 -9.85 -11.04 -6.69
CA PHE A 15 -9.11 -10.91 -5.46
C PHE A 15 -8.11 -9.74 -5.58
N SER A 16 -8.16 -8.81 -4.64
CA SER A 16 -7.26 -7.65 -4.65
C SER A 16 -5.85 -8.05 -4.22
N ILE A 17 -4.83 -7.63 -4.96
CA ILE A 17 -3.42 -7.81 -4.59
C ILE A 17 -3.13 -7.16 -3.23
N LEU A 18 -3.80 -6.05 -2.91
CA LEU A 18 -3.65 -5.39 -1.62
C LEU A 18 -4.22 -6.23 -0.47
N GLU A 19 -5.37 -6.88 -0.68
CA GLU A 19 -5.94 -7.82 0.30
C GLU A 19 -5.00 -9.00 0.52
N TRP A 20 -4.45 -9.56 -0.57
CA TRP A 20 -3.43 -10.61 -0.51
C TRP A 20 -2.22 -10.18 0.32
N ALA A 21 -1.67 -9.01 0.02
CA ALA A 21 -0.48 -8.49 0.68
C ALA A 21 -0.71 -8.31 2.19
N ASN A 22 -1.90 -7.87 2.61
CA ASN A 22 -2.25 -7.75 4.02
C ASN A 22 -2.36 -9.13 4.70
N LEU A 23 -2.99 -10.12 4.06
CA LEU A 23 -3.06 -11.49 4.60
C LEU A 23 -1.67 -12.12 4.73
N LEU A 24 -0.78 -11.91 3.76
CA LEU A 24 0.61 -12.38 3.83
C LEU A 24 1.40 -11.64 4.90
N LYS A 25 1.14 -10.35 5.10
CA LYS A 25 1.75 -9.56 6.19
C LYS A 25 1.43 -10.17 7.55
N GLU A 26 0.17 -10.49 7.81
CA GLU A 26 -0.29 -11.09 9.06
C GLU A 26 0.33 -12.48 9.28
N LYS A 27 0.52 -13.25 8.21
CA LYS A 27 1.19 -14.56 8.23
C LYS A 27 2.73 -14.48 8.28
N GLY A 28 3.32 -13.29 8.21
CA GLY A 28 4.78 -13.13 8.12
C GLY A 28 5.39 -13.68 6.82
N SER A 29 4.61 -13.81 5.75
CA SER A 29 4.97 -14.51 4.50
C SER A 29 4.98 -13.59 3.26
N LEU A 30 5.41 -12.33 3.43
CA LEU A 30 5.36 -11.31 2.36
C LEU A 30 6.11 -11.70 1.08
N MET A 31 7.13 -12.56 1.17
CA MET A 31 7.88 -13.02 -0.01
C MET A 31 7.04 -13.88 -0.97
N GLU A 32 5.90 -14.43 -0.53
CA GLU A 32 4.96 -15.11 -1.41
C GLU A 32 4.22 -14.16 -2.37
N LEU A 33 4.25 -12.85 -2.11
CA LEU A 33 3.68 -11.82 -2.99
C LEU A 33 4.50 -11.62 -4.27
N VAL A 34 5.77 -12.03 -4.26
CA VAL A 34 6.72 -11.75 -5.34
C VAL A 34 6.36 -12.54 -6.60
N ASP A 35 6.31 -11.84 -7.73
CA ASP A 35 6.02 -12.46 -9.01
C ASP A 35 7.07 -13.54 -9.35
N ARG A 36 6.59 -14.79 -9.50
CA ARG A 36 7.43 -15.95 -9.81
C ARG A 36 8.19 -15.81 -11.12
N ARG A 37 7.73 -14.95 -12.04
CA ARG A 37 8.41 -14.66 -13.31
C ARG A 37 9.75 -13.94 -13.14
N LEU A 38 9.98 -13.32 -11.97
CA LEU A 38 11.30 -12.76 -11.61
C LEU A 38 12.34 -13.85 -11.29
N GLY A 39 11.91 -15.11 -11.14
CA GLY A 39 12.81 -16.21 -10.81
C GLY A 39 13.48 -16.00 -9.45
N SER A 40 14.81 -16.09 -9.43
CA SER A 40 15.64 -15.81 -8.24
C SER A 40 16.56 -14.60 -8.44
N ASP A 41 16.38 -13.84 -9.52
CA ASP A 41 17.27 -12.72 -9.90
C ASP A 41 16.76 -11.40 -9.32
N PHE A 42 16.70 -11.35 -7.99
CA PHE A 42 16.36 -10.14 -7.25
C PHE A 42 16.95 -10.18 -5.84
N ASN A 43 17.20 -9.00 -5.29
CA ASN A 43 17.60 -8.83 -3.90
C ASN A 43 16.35 -8.97 -3.00
N LYS A 44 16.35 -9.97 -2.11
CA LYS A 44 15.20 -10.27 -1.26
C LYS A 44 14.92 -9.16 -0.25
N GLU A 45 15.97 -8.56 0.28
CA GLU A 45 15.91 -7.48 1.25
C GLU A 45 15.30 -6.23 0.60
N GLU A 46 15.74 -5.87 -0.61
CA GLU A 46 15.17 -4.75 -1.38
C GLU A 46 13.70 -4.99 -1.74
N VAL A 47 13.35 -6.20 -2.19
CA VAL A 47 11.95 -6.55 -2.48
C VAL A 47 11.09 -6.45 -1.22
N LEU A 48 11.58 -6.90 -0.07
CA LEU A 48 10.86 -6.75 1.19
C LEU A 48 10.65 -5.28 1.57
N VAL A 49 11.66 -4.43 1.37
CA VAL A 49 11.55 -2.97 1.55
C VAL A 49 10.49 -2.39 0.62
N MET A 50 10.52 -2.74 -0.67
CA MET A 50 9.53 -2.31 -1.66
C MET A 50 8.10 -2.68 -1.26
N ILE A 51 7.88 -3.92 -0.81
CA ILE A 51 6.56 -4.40 -0.38
C ILE A 51 6.10 -3.61 0.85
N LYS A 52 6.96 -3.40 1.85
CA LYS A 52 6.62 -2.63 3.05
C LYS A 52 6.28 -1.17 2.71
N VAL A 53 7.02 -0.53 1.81
CA VAL A 53 6.75 0.83 1.33
C VAL A 53 5.42 0.87 0.56
N ALA A 54 5.16 -0.09 -0.31
CA ALA A 54 3.89 -0.18 -1.03
C ALA A 54 2.70 -0.27 -0.07
N LEU A 55 2.79 -1.12 0.97
CA LEU A 55 1.76 -1.24 2.01
C LEU A 55 1.52 0.05 2.80
N LEU A 56 2.55 0.89 2.97
CA LEU A 56 2.43 2.22 3.56
C LEU A 56 1.76 3.20 2.59
N CYS A 57 2.13 3.19 1.32
CA CYS A 57 1.56 4.04 0.27
C CYS A 57 0.07 3.76 0.02
N THR A 58 -0.38 2.52 0.23
CA THR A 58 -1.77 2.09 -0.03
C THR A 58 -2.65 2.06 1.22
N LYS A 59 -2.27 2.79 2.28
CA LYS A 59 -3.14 2.95 3.46
C LYS A 59 -4.45 3.63 3.09
N VAL A 60 -5.55 3.21 3.73
CA VAL A 60 -6.88 3.80 3.50
C VAL A 60 -6.86 5.28 3.89
N THR A 61 -6.39 5.59 5.09
CA THR A 61 -6.25 6.96 5.60
C THR A 61 -5.10 7.69 4.92
N ALA A 62 -5.38 8.82 4.27
CA ALA A 62 -4.40 9.57 3.49
C ALA A 62 -3.21 10.07 4.33
N THR A 63 -3.46 10.51 5.57
CA THR A 63 -2.42 11.01 6.49
C THR A 63 -1.46 9.94 6.99
N GLN A 64 -1.81 8.66 6.82
CA GLN A 64 -0.93 7.53 7.14
C GLN A 64 -0.04 7.10 5.96
N ARG A 65 -0.28 7.67 4.77
CA ARG A 65 0.59 7.42 3.61
C ARG A 65 1.86 8.26 3.76
N PRO A 66 3.04 7.71 3.43
CA PRO A 66 4.29 8.44 3.52
C PRO A 66 4.33 9.58 2.48
N THR A 67 5.10 10.62 2.79
CA THR A 67 5.41 11.66 1.79
C THR A 67 6.23 11.07 0.66
N MET A 68 6.15 11.65 -0.54
CA MET A 68 6.96 11.20 -1.66
C MET A 68 8.47 11.35 -1.39
N SER A 69 8.89 12.38 -0.64
CA SER A 69 10.27 12.52 -0.18
C SER A 69 10.69 11.35 0.70
N SER A 70 9.85 10.93 1.65
CA SER A 70 10.13 9.77 2.50
C SER A 70 10.20 8.48 1.67
N VAL A 71 9.26 8.29 0.74
CA VAL A 71 9.25 7.14 -0.19
C VAL A 71 10.55 7.09 -0.98
N VAL A 72 10.92 8.17 -1.67
CA VAL A 72 12.14 8.23 -2.48
C VAL A 72 13.39 8.00 -1.62
N SER A 73 13.45 8.60 -0.42
CA SER A 73 14.57 8.38 0.51
C SER A 73 14.73 6.91 0.90
N ILE A 74 13.63 6.19 1.14
CA ILE A 74 13.67 4.75 1.39
C ILE A 74 14.14 3.99 0.14
N LEU A 75 13.61 4.31 -1.04
CA LEU A 75 13.94 3.62 -2.28
C LEU A 75 15.38 3.84 -2.74
N GLU A 76 15.98 4.99 -2.38
CA GLU A 76 17.40 5.28 -2.59
C GLU A 76 18.31 4.68 -1.51
N GLY A 77 17.74 3.97 -0.51
CA GLY A 77 18.47 3.37 0.59
C GLY A 77 19.01 4.36 1.63
N ARG A 78 18.50 5.60 1.65
CA ARG A 78 18.92 6.66 2.59
C ARG A 78 18.21 6.58 3.94
N THR A 79 17.07 5.91 4.01
CA THR A 79 16.20 5.80 5.21
C THR A 79 15.62 4.38 5.29
N ILE A 80 15.44 3.85 6.49
CA ILE A 80 14.80 2.53 6.67
C ILE A 80 13.28 2.67 6.85
N VAL A 81 12.54 1.63 6.49
CA VAL A 81 11.06 1.69 6.50
C VAL A 81 10.53 1.90 7.91
N GLU A 82 11.16 1.29 8.92
CA GLU A 82 10.78 1.33 10.34
C GLU A 82 10.75 2.75 10.92
N GLU A 83 11.62 3.64 10.43
CA GLU A 83 11.64 5.06 10.83
C GLU A 83 10.38 5.78 10.33
N VAL A 84 9.96 5.50 9.08
CA VAL A 84 8.76 6.11 8.47
C VAL A 84 7.45 5.53 9.03
N TYR A 85 7.46 4.28 9.50
CA TYR A 85 6.33 3.74 10.27
C TYR A 85 6.04 4.58 11.53
N SER A 86 7.08 5.13 12.15
CA SER A 86 6.91 5.96 13.35
C SER A 86 6.26 7.30 12.99
N GLU A 87 6.75 7.97 11.93
CA GLU A 87 6.21 9.25 11.47
C GLU A 87 4.72 9.17 11.09
N THR A 88 4.34 8.12 10.35
CA THR A 88 2.96 7.93 9.85
C THR A 88 1.97 7.53 10.94
N ASN A 89 2.43 7.00 12.07
CA ASN A 89 1.58 6.64 13.22
C ASN A 89 1.60 7.68 14.36
N LEU A 90 2.63 8.55 14.43
CA LEU A 90 2.77 9.57 15.49
C LEU A 90 1.76 10.72 15.41
N TYR A 91 1.09 10.89 14.27
CA TYR A 91 -0.01 11.84 14.11
C TYR A 91 -1.36 11.11 14.04
N PRO A 92 -1.90 10.59 15.16
CA PRO A 92 -3.29 10.20 15.23
C PRO A 92 -4.11 11.49 15.07
N THR A 93 -4.76 11.63 13.92
CA THR A 93 -5.53 12.80 13.55
C THR A 93 -6.72 12.99 14.49
N HIS A 94 -6.54 13.78 15.56
CA HIS A 94 -7.66 14.51 16.18
C HIS A 94 -8.12 15.70 15.31
N LEU A 95 -7.59 15.83 14.08
CA LEU A 95 -7.96 16.87 13.15
C LEU A 95 -9.05 16.45 12.15
N ASP A 96 -9.44 15.17 12.08
CA ASP A 96 -10.31 14.72 10.98
C ASP A 96 -11.81 14.69 11.34
N SER A 97 -12.21 14.55 12.62
CA SER A 97 -13.65 14.56 12.94
C SER A 97 -14.30 15.92 12.68
N SER A 98 -13.64 17.03 13.04
CA SER A 98 -14.23 18.37 12.90
C SER A 98 -14.08 18.99 11.49
N TYR A 99 -13.17 18.46 10.66
CA TYR A 99 -13.00 18.95 9.28
C TYR A 99 -14.10 18.40 8.35
N TRP A 100 -14.48 17.12 8.48
CA TRP A 100 -15.58 16.55 7.70
C TRP A 100 -16.95 17.08 8.13
N GLU A 101 -17.12 17.46 9.39
CA GLU A 101 -18.38 18.02 9.90
C GLU A 101 -18.70 19.43 9.36
N LYS A 102 -17.72 20.18 8.85
CA LYS A 102 -17.95 21.56 8.36
C LYS A 102 -18.20 21.68 6.85
N ARG A 103 -18.33 20.56 6.13
CA ARG A 103 -18.67 20.58 4.69
C ARG A 103 -19.93 19.81 4.31
N GLY A 104 -20.66 19.24 5.27
CA GLY A 104 -22.07 18.85 5.09
C GLY A 104 -23.00 19.96 5.52
#